data_AF-A0A519UKC1-F1
#
_entry.id   AF-A0A519UKC1-F1
#
_cell.length_a   1.000
_cell.length_b   1.000
_cell.length_c   1.000
_cell.angle_alpha   90.00
_cell.angle_beta   90.00
_cell.angle_gamma   90.00
#
_symmetry.space_group_name_H-M   'P 1'
#
loop_
_entity.id
_entity.type
_entity.pdbx_description
1 polymer ?
#
loop_
_entity_poly.entity_id
_entity_poly.type
_entity_poly.pdbx_seq_one_letter_code
_entity_poly.pdbx_strand_id
1 'polypeptide(L)'
;MDSTRKRKSPIAKNLMKNSIAGMFSAIEIHNKPSIEYRYEMVVLLLLNSWELLLKAYLYKYHKSVKLFHKDGTTKQFENCLNIVHQKLGKDFAPEQENLNVLYEYRNQVAHFYIEELDPIMFALISKSIIFYSKFLKEHFKFDISSQSNLILLPIGFKRPMSPIDYISNTSANSKASSEIKEFLHNIISATKRLDDENIDETIFIDFRMNLTNVNRITNADLIAGIDNTKQNKLVFTTKKEVIVSRKKEETQGTFLYEELQEGIFDEINNIVNANRLLAKDNSQFMLGDKIYYRIYSERQHVNYNIETFELLAKTAMLDIYAPFLYWITKLPAKNFVDLLLQTYEYGKIPKIHNVVKIVHLIGPKAVQIFTKLLDEKFKHEVQKPDFVYTFGSMIKSKQSEPILKCLKATQNQILFGQLSYDACLKDNKLSKNTLSVECLNFFNNKSKQKSVLMNLDYLSYGSLLVNNEKIIEELETRFS
;
A
#
# COMPACT_ATOMS: atom_id res chain seq x y z
N MET A 1 -33.66 45.08 20.75
CA MET A 1 -32.97 44.11 19.87
C MET A 1 -31.48 44.42 19.92
N ASP A 2 -30.78 43.81 20.87
CA ASP A 2 -29.34 44.00 21.02
C ASP A 2 -28.63 42.83 20.33
N SER A 3 -28.05 43.09 19.16
CA SER A 3 -27.38 42.09 18.35
C SER A 3 -26.06 41.70 19.01
N THR A 4 -26.00 40.50 19.56
CA THR A 4 -24.77 39.91 20.11
C THR A 4 -23.63 39.96 19.07
N ARG A 5 -22.67 40.89 19.25
CA ARG A 5 -21.39 40.87 18.52
C ARG A 5 -20.66 39.58 18.85
N LYS A 6 -20.77 38.56 17.98
CA LYS A 6 -19.93 37.36 18.02
C LYS A 6 -18.46 37.79 18.06
N ARG A 7 -17.80 37.58 19.21
CA ARG A 7 -16.37 37.84 19.41
C ARG A 7 -15.60 37.06 18.34
N LYS A 8 -15.03 37.75 17.34
CA LYS A 8 -14.27 37.10 16.25
C LYS A 8 -13.17 36.23 16.88
N SER A 9 -13.09 34.96 16.45
CA SER A 9 -11.98 34.07 16.81
C SER A 9 -10.65 34.78 16.50
N PRO A 10 -9.61 34.66 17.36
CA PRO A 10 -8.32 35.28 17.11
C PRO A 10 -7.80 34.87 15.73
N ILE A 11 -7.38 35.82 14.89
CA ILE A 11 -6.95 35.57 13.51
C ILE A 11 -5.88 34.47 13.43
N ALA A 12 -4.92 34.46 14.35
CA ALA A 12 -3.92 33.39 14.48
C ALA A 12 -4.55 32.00 14.68
N LYS A 13 -5.62 31.88 15.47
CA LYS A 13 -6.33 30.60 15.70
C LYS A 13 -7.02 30.11 14.42
N ASN A 14 -7.59 31.02 13.63
CA ASN A 14 -8.22 30.65 12.35
C ASN A 14 -7.18 30.24 11.31
N LEU A 15 -6.07 30.99 11.19
CA LEU A 15 -4.95 30.63 10.32
C LEU A 15 -4.38 29.26 10.68
N MET A 16 -4.17 29.00 11.99
CA MET A 16 -3.71 27.70 12.48
C MET A 16 -4.70 26.58 12.15
N LYS A 17 -6.01 26.79 12.34
CA LYS A 17 -7.03 25.78 11.97
C LYS A 17 -7.03 25.47 10.48
N ASN A 18 -6.95 26.48 9.64
CA ASN A 18 -6.90 26.31 8.18
C ASN A 18 -5.61 25.62 7.74
N SER A 19 -4.49 25.97 8.37
CA SER A 19 -3.19 25.32 8.17
C SER A 19 -3.28 23.81 8.48
N ILE A 20 -3.85 23.44 9.62
CA ILE A 20 -4.01 22.04 10.02
C ILE A 20 -4.91 21.29 9.04
N ALA A 21 -6.04 21.90 8.63
CA ALA A 21 -6.94 21.30 7.64
C ALA A 21 -6.23 21.09 6.29
N GLY A 22 -5.45 22.06 5.83
CA GLY A 22 -4.64 21.95 4.62
C GLY A 22 -3.62 20.82 4.71
N MET A 23 -2.97 20.65 5.87
CA MET A 23 -1.98 19.60 6.07
C MET A 23 -2.64 18.22 6.03
N PHE A 24 -3.81 18.06 6.66
CA PHE A 24 -4.58 16.82 6.53
C PHE A 24 -4.98 16.54 5.08
N SER A 25 -5.41 17.55 4.32
CA SER A 25 -5.70 17.36 2.90
C SER A 25 -4.47 16.93 2.11
N ALA A 26 -3.27 17.46 2.42
CA ALA A 26 -2.03 17.02 1.79
C ALA A 26 -1.75 15.53 2.04
N ILE A 27 -1.90 15.08 3.29
CA ILE A 27 -1.71 13.67 3.68
C ILE A 27 -2.76 12.75 3.03
N GLU A 28 -4.03 13.17 3.02
CA GLU A 28 -5.11 12.41 2.38
C GLU A 28 -4.89 12.26 0.88
N ILE A 29 -4.44 13.31 0.18
CA ILE A 29 -4.11 13.25 -1.24
C ILE A 29 -2.90 12.34 -1.49
N HIS A 30 -1.86 12.42 -0.65
CA HIS A 30 -0.73 11.51 -0.74
C HIS A 30 -1.14 10.04 -0.60
N ASN A 31 -2.02 9.78 0.36
CA ASN A 31 -2.51 8.43 0.66
C ASN A 31 -3.48 7.88 -0.41
N LYS A 32 -3.85 8.67 -1.42
CA LYS A 32 -4.61 8.20 -2.58
C LYS A 32 -3.67 7.62 -3.64
N PRO A 33 -3.78 6.33 -3.97
CA PRO A 33 -2.83 5.61 -4.84
C PRO A 33 -2.99 5.89 -6.35
N SER A 34 -4.06 6.57 -6.78
CA SER A 34 -4.47 6.66 -8.19
C SER A 34 -4.32 8.07 -8.79
N ILE A 35 -3.32 8.82 -8.34
CA ILE A 35 -3.11 10.21 -8.73
C ILE A 35 -1.74 10.30 -9.41
N GLU A 36 -1.70 10.66 -10.69
CA GLU A 36 -0.45 10.80 -11.46
C GLU A 36 0.35 12.06 -11.07
N TYR A 37 -0.34 13.17 -10.77
CA TYR A 37 0.25 14.45 -10.33
C TYR A 37 0.22 14.61 -8.81
N ARG A 38 0.58 13.53 -8.10
CA ARG A 38 0.33 13.40 -6.66
C ARG A 38 1.29 14.22 -5.83
N TYR A 39 2.59 14.03 -6.02
CA TYR A 39 3.60 14.69 -5.19
C TYR A 39 3.53 16.21 -5.35
N GLU A 40 3.21 16.67 -6.54
CA GLU A 40 3.02 18.07 -6.90
C GLU A 40 1.84 18.69 -6.15
N MET A 41 0.69 18.00 -6.14
CA MET A 41 -0.47 18.45 -5.34
C MET A 41 -0.19 18.42 -3.84
N VAL A 42 0.50 17.38 -3.37
CA VAL A 42 0.87 17.24 -1.95
C VAL A 42 1.78 18.38 -1.53
N VAL A 43 2.83 18.68 -2.29
CA VAL A 43 3.75 19.78 -2.02
C VAL A 43 3.03 21.13 -2.04
N LEU A 44 2.12 21.36 -2.99
CA LEU A 44 1.34 22.60 -3.05
C LEU A 44 0.48 22.79 -1.77
N LEU A 45 -0.26 21.75 -1.36
CA LEU A 45 -1.08 21.79 -0.15
C LEU A 45 -0.23 21.92 1.12
N LEU A 46 0.90 21.21 1.18
CA LEU A 46 1.84 21.24 2.28
C LEU A 46 2.47 22.62 2.47
N LEU A 47 2.96 23.24 1.39
CA LEU A 47 3.54 24.59 1.42
C LEU A 47 2.51 25.64 1.83
N ASN A 48 1.28 25.55 1.30
CA ASN A 48 0.19 26.44 1.74
C ASN A 48 -0.12 26.26 3.23
N SER A 49 -0.06 25.02 3.73
CA SER A 49 -0.26 24.73 5.16
C SER A 49 0.82 25.37 6.01
N TRP A 50 2.09 25.22 5.62
CA TRP A 50 3.20 25.91 6.27
C TRP A 50 3.08 27.43 6.20
N GLU A 51 2.71 28.00 5.05
CA GLU A 51 2.50 29.45 4.91
C GLU A 51 1.48 29.98 5.92
N LEU A 52 0.34 29.30 6.05
CA LEU A 52 -0.70 29.66 7.02
C LEU A 52 -0.21 29.52 8.48
N LEU A 53 0.60 28.50 8.77
CA LEU A 53 1.17 28.30 10.11
C LEU A 53 2.19 29.39 10.48
N LEU A 54 3.09 29.71 9.56
CA LEU A 54 4.09 30.77 9.74
C LEU A 54 3.39 32.12 9.93
N LYS A 55 2.35 32.41 9.15
CA LYS A 55 1.50 33.60 9.35
C LYS A 55 0.82 33.59 10.71
N ALA A 56 0.30 32.45 11.17
CA ALA A 56 -0.29 32.35 12.51
C ALA A 56 0.74 32.64 13.61
N TYR A 57 1.98 32.14 13.45
CA TYR A 57 3.07 32.34 14.38
C TYR A 57 3.48 33.82 14.45
N LEU A 58 3.75 34.43 13.29
CA LEU A 58 4.10 35.84 13.18
C LEU A 58 3.00 36.74 13.75
N TYR A 59 1.72 36.44 13.46
CA TYR A 59 0.60 37.22 14.00
C TYR A 59 0.50 37.12 15.53
N LYS A 60 0.75 35.93 16.09
CA LYS A 60 0.60 35.67 17.53
C LYS A 60 1.76 36.26 18.34
N TYR A 61 2.99 36.09 17.87
CA TYR A 61 4.20 36.38 18.64
C TYR A 61 4.98 37.61 18.16
N HIS A 62 4.81 38.03 16.90
CA HIS A 62 5.58 39.10 16.26
C HIS A 62 4.66 40.17 15.64
N LYS A 63 3.85 40.83 16.48
CA LYS A 63 2.80 41.79 16.05
C LYS A 63 3.29 42.98 15.22
N SER A 64 4.59 43.29 15.26
CA SER A 64 5.22 44.34 14.43
C SER A 64 5.28 43.96 12.95
N VAL A 65 5.18 42.66 12.62
CA VAL A 65 5.21 42.17 11.24
C VAL A 65 3.83 42.40 10.59
N LYS A 66 3.78 43.27 9.60
CA LYS A 66 2.56 43.50 8.80
C LYS A 66 2.34 42.34 7.82
N LEU A 67 1.35 41.49 8.12
CA LEU A 67 0.99 40.33 7.29
C LEU A 67 -0.03 40.65 6.20
N PHE A 68 -0.95 41.58 6.47
CA PHE A 68 -2.06 41.94 5.57
C PHE A 68 -1.77 43.28 4.92
N HIS A 69 -1.81 43.31 3.60
CA HIS A 69 -1.65 44.52 2.80
C HIS A 69 -3.02 45.22 2.63
N LYS A 70 -2.99 46.51 2.27
CA LYS A 70 -4.22 47.30 2.09
C LYS A 70 -5.05 46.86 0.88
N ASP A 71 -4.42 46.22 -0.10
CA ASP A 71 -5.03 45.68 -1.31
C ASP A 71 -5.74 44.32 -1.09
N GLY A 72 -5.75 43.80 0.15
CA GLY A 72 -6.34 42.51 0.49
C GLY A 72 -5.41 41.31 0.30
N THR A 73 -4.20 41.52 -0.22
CA THR A 73 -3.19 40.46 -0.32
C THR A 73 -2.50 40.21 1.02
N THR A 74 -1.79 39.09 1.11
CA THR A 74 -1.01 38.74 2.30
C THR A 74 0.44 38.49 1.93
N LYS A 75 1.32 38.69 2.91
CA LYS A 75 2.75 38.42 2.75
C LYS A 75 2.99 37.00 2.23
N GLN A 76 3.81 36.87 1.19
CA GLN A 76 4.10 35.60 0.52
C GLN A 76 4.87 34.61 1.42
N PHE A 77 4.82 33.32 1.05
CA PHE A 77 5.50 32.23 1.75
C PHE A 77 6.97 32.51 2.09
N GLU A 78 7.80 32.78 1.09
CA GLU A 78 9.26 32.97 1.25
C GLU A 78 9.58 34.12 2.22
N ASN A 79 8.82 35.22 2.12
CA ASN A 79 8.92 36.34 3.06
C ASN A 79 8.55 35.93 4.50
N CYS A 80 7.53 35.10 4.68
CA CYS A 80 7.16 34.60 6.00
C CYS A 80 8.24 33.66 6.55
N LEU A 81 8.76 32.76 5.72
CA LEU A 81 9.81 31.79 6.07
C LEU A 81 11.08 32.49 6.53
N ASN A 82 11.59 33.45 5.74
CA ASN A 82 12.80 34.21 6.05
C ASN A 82 12.67 35.01 7.35
N ILE A 83 11.50 35.64 7.59
CA ILE A 83 11.27 36.37 8.84
C ILE A 83 11.24 35.40 10.03
N VAL A 84 10.61 34.23 9.91
CA VAL A 84 10.58 33.25 11.01
C VAL A 84 11.97 32.71 11.31
N HIS A 85 12.77 32.40 10.29
CA HIS A 85 14.17 32.02 10.48
C HIS A 85 14.97 33.13 11.18
N GLN A 86 14.83 34.39 10.79
CA GLN A 86 15.47 35.51 11.51
C GLN A 86 15.04 35.62 12.98
N LYS A 87 13.85 35.11 13.36
CA LYS A 87 13.35 35.14 14.74
C LYS A 87 13.75 33.91 15.56
N LEU A 88 13.86 32.74 14.94
CA LEU A 88 14.15 31.46 15.61
C LEU A 88 15.62 31.04 15.49
N GLY A 89 16.35 31.56 14.51
CA GLY A 89 17.75 31.24 14.27
C GLY A 89 17.98 29.78 13.90
N LYS A 90 19.07 29.21 14.42
CA LYS A 90 19.55 27.86 14.08
C LYS A 90 18.54 26.76 14.39
N ASP A 91 17.70 26.94 15.40
CA ASP A 91 16.70 25.93 15.81
C ASP A 91 15.64 25.66 14.72
N PHE A 92 15.50 26.57 13.74
CA PHE A 92 14.57 26.46 12.62
C PHE A 92 15.28 26.28 11.27
N ALA A 93 16.62 26.20 11.25
CA ALA A 93 17.38 26.08 10.01
C ALA A 93 17.06 24.78 9.23
N PRO A 94 16.92 23.60 9.86
CA PRO A 94 16.53 22.37 9.16
C PRO A 94 15.14 22.46 8.52
N GLU A 95 14.18 23.03 9.23
CA GLU A 95 12.82 23.27 8.75
C GLU A 95 12.83 24.21 7.53
N GLN A 96 13.63 25.29 7.59
CA GLN A 96 13.78 26.22 6.48
C GLN A 96 14.39 25.56 5.25
N GLU A 97 15.47 24.80 5.41
CA GLU A 97 16.15 24.14 4.29
C GLU A 97 15.24 23.10 3.62
N ASN A 98 14.52 22.28 4.40
CA ASN A 98 13.50 21.37 3.87
C ASN A 98 12.43 22.12 3.07
N LEU A 99 11.92 23.23 3.60
CA LEU A 99 10.87 24.03 2.98
C LEU A 99 11.35 24.75 1.70
N ASN A 100 12.59 25.21 1.66
CA ASN A 100 13.20 25.80 0.47
C ASN A 100 13.30 24.78 -0.67
N VAL A 101 13.79 23.57 -0.39
CA VAL A 101 13.88 22.49 -1.39
C VAL A 101 12.49 22.14 -1.94
N LEU A 102 11.47 22.02 -1.08
CA LEU A 102 10.10 21.77 -1.51
C LEU A 102 9.50 22.94 -2.31
N TYR A 103 9.85 24.17 -1.97
CA TYR A 103 9.42 25.36 -2.70
C TYR A 103 10.05 25.46 -4.10
N GLU A 104 11.35 25.13 -4.22
CA GLU A 104 12.03 25.02 -5.51
C GLU A 104 11.38 23.96 -6.40
N TYR A 105 11.12 22.76 -5.85
CA TYR A 105 10.41 21.69 -6.55
C TYR A 105 9.05 22.18 -7.09
N ARG A 106 8.27 22.88 -6.26
CA ARG A 106 6.97 23.46 -6.66
C ARG A 106 7.11 24.45 -7.82
N ASN A 107 8.19 25.23 -7.86
CA ASN A 107 8.40 26.24 -8.90
C ASN A 107 8.89 25.62 -10.22
N GLN A 108 9.56 24.48 -10.15
CA GLN A 108 10.10 23.75 -11.30
C GLN A 108 9.19 22.60 -11.76
N VAL A 109 8.01 22.47 -11.18
CA VAL A 109 7.10 21.32 -11.35
C VAL A 109 6.73 21.01 -12.80
N ALA A 110 6.67 22.03 -13.66
CA ALA A 110 6.39 21.86 -15.09
C ALA A 110 7.51 21.16 -15.87
N HIS A 111 8.68 20.97 -15.26
CA HIS A 111 9.84 20.28 -15.82
C HIS A 111 10.03 18.88 -15.25
N PHE A 112 9.27 18.49 -14.22
CA PHE A 112 9.36 17.19 -13.57
C PHE A 112 8.19 16.29 -14.00
N TYR A 113 8.43 15.46 -15.02
CA TYR A 113 7.48 14.42 -15.47
C TYR A 113 8.08 13.01 -15.33
N ILE A 114 8.75 12.71 -14.21
CA ILE A 114 9.54 11.49 -14.05
C ILE A 114 9.25 10.81 -12.70
N GLU A 115 8.75 9.57 -12.74
CA GLU A 115 8.39 8.71 -11.59
C GLU A 115 9.59 8.31 -10.68
N GLU A 116 10.83 8.60 -11.10
CA GLU A 116 12.06 8.18 -10.41
C GLU A 116 12.35 9.03 -9.15
N LEU A 117 11.69 10.17 -8.98
CA LEU A 117 11.84 11.07 -7.83
C LEU A 117 10.94 10.71 -6.64
N ASP A 118 9.96 9.82 -6.83
CA ASP A 118 8.92 9.50 -5.84
C ASP A 118 9.48 9.15 -4.45
N PRO A 119 10.52 8.31 -4.29
CA PRO A 119 11.06 7.98 -2.97
C PRO A 119 11.72 9.17 -2.27
N ILE A 120 12.41 10.03 -3.04
CA ILE A 120 13.08 11.23 -2.52
C ILE A 120 12.02 12.24 -2.08
N MET A 121 10.99 12.45 -2.91
CA MET A 121 9.88 13.34 -2.58
C MET A 121 9.14 12.87 -1.34
N PHE A 122 8.89 11.57 -1.21
CA PHE A 122 8.32 11.02 0.01
C PHE A 122 9.18 11.30 1.23
N ALA A 123 10.51 11.13 1.17
CA ALA A 123 11.39 11.39 2.30
C ALA A 123 11.37 12.87 2.72
N LEU A 124 11.38 13.80 1.76
CA LEU A 124 11.31 15.24 2.01
C LEU A 124 9.96 15.65 2.62
N ILE A 125 8.85 15.15 2.06
CA ILE A 125 7.49 15.45 2.54
C ILE A 125 7.27 14.88 3.94
N SER A 126 7.68 13.63 4.17
CA SER A 126 7.57 12.98 5.48
C SER A 126 8.31 13.77 6.55
N LYS A 127 9.55 14.21 6.26
CA LYS A 127 10.31 15.05 7.18
C LYS A 127 9.61 16.39 7.43
N SER A 128 9.07 17.01 6.39
CA SER A 128 8.34 18.27 6.52
C SER A 128 7.10 18.16 7.42
N ILE A 129 6.38 17.02 7.37
CA ILE A 129 5.24 16.77 8.26
C ILE A 129 5.69 16.59 9.72
N ILE A 130 6.82 15.92 9.95
CA ILE A 130 7.42 15.78 11.29
C ILE A 130 7.78 17.18 11.84
N PHE A 131 8.47 17.98 11.04
CA PHE A 131 8.80 19.37 11.36
C PHE A 131 7.56 20.22 11.66
N TYR A 132 6.50 20.05 10.86
CA TYR A 132 5.25 20.78 11.05
C TYR A 132 4.59 20.42 12.39
N SER A 133 4.56 19.12 12.72
CA SER A 133 4.02 18.61 13.98
C SER A 133 4.81 19.15 15.18
N LYS A 134 6.15 19.12 15.11
CA LYS A 134 7.06 19.70 16.11
C LYS A 134 6.79 21.19 16.31
N PHE A 135 6.75 21.98 15.24
CA PHE A 135 6.52 23.42 15.29
C PHE A 135 5.17 23.79 15.95
N LEU A 136 4.10 23.04 15.61
CA LEU A 136 2.79 23.22 16.25
C LEU A 136 2.82 22.92 17.75
N LYS A 137 3.48 21.83 18.13
CA LYS A 137 3.61 21.42 19.53
C LYS A 137 4.40 22.45 20.33
N GLU A 138 5.51 22.93 19.80
CA GLU A 138 6.39 23.90 20.47
C GLU A 138 5.71 25.25 20.65
N HIS A 139 5.19 25.83 19.57
CA HIS A 139 4.71 27.22 19.55
C HIS A 139 3.21 27.37 19.78
N PHE A 140 2.39 26.34 19.59
CA PHE A 140 0.94 26.43 19.79
C PHE A 140 0.42 25.48 20.87
N LYS A 141 1.29 24.64 21.44
CA LYS A 141 0.93 23.62 22.43
C LYS A 141 -0.21 22.72 21.93
N PHE A 142 -0.24 22.49 20.63
CA PHE A 142 -1.22 21.65 19.96
C PHE A 142 -0.50 20.44 19.38
N ASP A 143 -0.81 19.26 19.90
CA ASP A 143 -0.19 18.01 19.46
C ASP A 143 -1.06 17.36 18.37
N ILE A 144 -0.62 17.47 17.12
CA ILE A 144 -1.35 16.89 16.00
C ILE A 144 -1.22 15.38 15.96
N SER A 145 -0.11 14.82 16.48
CA SER A 145 0.18 13.38 16.42
C SER A 145 -0.86 12.51 17.11
N SER A 146 -1.64 13.09 18.03
CA SER A 146 -2.78 12.46 18.69
C SER A 146 -4.00 12.25 17.78
N GLN A 147 -4.03 12.85 16.59
CA GLN A 147 -5.14 12.75 15.65
C GLN A 147 -4.85 11.68 14.58
N SER A 148 -5.81 10.75 14.40
CA SER A 148 -5.68 9.51 13.60
C SER A 148 -5.35 9.70 12.11
N ASN A 149 -5.36 10.91 11.58
CA ASN A 149 -5.30 11.20 10.14
C ASN A 149 -3.89 11.62 9.66
N LEU A 150 -2.85 11.40 10.47
CA LEU A 150 -1.49 11.91 10.21
C LEU A 150 -0.48 10.89 9.69
N ILE A 151 -0.92 9.67 9.41
CA ILE A 151 -0.02 8.63 8.90
C ILE A 151 0.16 8.86 7.40
N LEU A 152 1.37 9.27 7.00
CA LEU A 152 1.77 9.27 5.60
C LEU A 152 2.14 7.84 5.19
N LEU A 153 1.40 7.26 4.24
CA LEU A 153 1.60 5.89 3.81
C LEU A 153 2.68 5.79 2.73
N PRO A 154 3.61 4.82 2.81
CA PRO A 154 4.58 4.56 1.76
C PRO A 154 3.91 3.94 0.52
N ILE A 155 3.26 4.73 -0.33
CA ILE A 155 2.44 4.23 -1.46
C ILE A 155 3.17 4.35 -2.79
N GLY A 156 3.37 3.21 -3.46
CA GLY A 156 3.75 3.17 -4.87
C GLY A 156 5.26 3.26 -5.10
N PHE A 157 6.08 2.95 -4.11
CA PHE A 157 7.54 2.93 -4.31
C PHE A 157 7.93 1.80 -5.27
N LYS A 158 8.50 2.19 -6.41
CA LYS A 158 9.54 1.38 -7.03
C LYS A 158 10.79 1.52 -6.16
N ARG A 159 11.58 0.45 -6.02
CA ARG A 159 12.83 0.50 -5.25
C ARG A 159 13.65 1.70 -5.76
N PRO A 160 14.06 2.66 -4.89
CA PRO A 160 14.75 3.88 -5.30
C PRO A 160 16.05 3.59 -6.05
N MET A 161 16.66 2.43 -5.79
CA MET A 161 17.82 1.93 -6.50
C MET A 161 17.86 0.41 -6.46
N SER A 162 18.49 -0.21 -7.47
CA SER A 162 18.87 -1.61 -7.40
C SER A 162 19.98 -1.81 -6.37
N PRO A 163 20.02 -2.93 -5.62
CA PRO A 163 21.15 -3.26 -4.77
C PRO A 163 22.49 -3.24 -5.50
N ILE A 164 22.50 -3.55 -6.80
CA ILE A 164 23.69 -3.50 -7.65
C ILE A 164 24.15 -2.05 -7.87
N ASP A 165 23.23 -1.13 -8.12
CA ASP A 165 23.54 0.29 -8.34
C ASP A 165 24.02 0.96 -7.04
N TYR A 166 23.48 0.53 -5.89
CA TYR A 166 23.92 0.97 -4.56
C TYR A 166 25.36 0.54 -4.27
N ILE A 167 25.70 -0.72 -4.57
CA ILE A 167 27.03 -1.28 -4.28
C ILE A 167 28.07 -0.79 -5.29
N SER A 168 27.70 -0.64 -6.55
CA SER A 168 28.65 -0.32 -7.63
C SER A 168 29.09 1.15 -7.66
N ASN A 169 28.53 2.01 -6.80
CA ASN A 169 28.71 3.47 -6.86
C ASN A 169 28.35 4.06 -8.24
N THR A 170 27.69 3.27 -9.10
CA THR A 170 27.19 3.73 -10.38
C THR A 170 25.96 4.54 -10.05
N SER A 171 26.11 5.87 -10.00
CA SER A 171 24.99 6.75 -9.72
C SER A 171 23.84 6.38 -10.66
N ALA A 172 22.64 6.19 -10.13
CA ALA A 172 21.40 6.14 -10.89
C ALA A 172 21.25 7.34 -11.88
N ASN A 173 22.09 8.37 -11.72
CA ASN A 173 22.18 9.62 -12.48
C ASN A 173 22.78 9.53 -13.90
N SER A 174 23.18 8.36 -14.42
CA SER A 174 23.68 8.29 -15.81
C SER A 174 22.61 8.63 -16.85
N LYS A 175 21.32 8.45 -16.51
CA LYS A 175 20.16 8.73 -17.38
C LYS A 175 19.26 9.89 -16.91
N ALA A 176 19.53 10.48 -15.75
CA ALA A 176 18.72 11.57 -15.20
C ALA A 176 18.88 12.87 -16.01
N SER A 177 17.78 13.62 -16.17
CA SER A 177 17.76 14.93 -16.83
C SER A 177 18.61 15.96 -16.07
N SER A 178 18.95 17.08 -16.72
CA SER A 178 19.69 18.19 -16.11
C SER A 178 19.02 18.71 -14.84
N GLU A 179 17.69 18.82 -14.87
CA GLU A 179 16.86 19.38 -13.82
C GLU A 179 16.84 18.47 -12.58
N ILE A 180 16.81 17.15 -12.78
CA ILE A 180 16.90 16.17 -11.68
C ILE A 180 18.27 16.24 -11.01
N LYS A 181 19.35 16.36 -11.80
CA LYS A 181 20.71 16.48 -11.27
C LYS A 181 20.88 17.76 -10.44
N GLU A 182 20.31 18.86 -10.91
CA GLU A 182 20.29 20.13 -10.18
C GLU A 182 19.48 20.02 -8.87
N PHE A 183 18.29 19.42 -8.91
CA PHE A 183 17.49 19.19 -7.72
C PHE A 183 18.20 18.32 -6.67
N LEU A 184 18.84 17.23 -7.09
CA LEU A 184 19.65 16.39 -6.21
C LEU A 184 20.86 17.16 -5.63
N HIS A 185 21.49 17.99 -6.45
CA HIS A 185 22.58 18.85 -5.99
C HIS A 185 22.09 19.85 -4.93
N ASN A 186 20.87 20.38 -5.06
CA ASN A 186 20.27 21.27 -4.07
C ASN A 186 20.04 20.57 -2.73
N ILE A 187 19.55 19.33 -2.74
CA ILE A 187 19.41 18.49 -1.52
C ILE A 187 20.76 18.26 -0.83
N ILE A 188 21.79 17.89 -1.60
CA ILE A 188 23.14 17.66 -1.09
C ILE A 188 23.71 18.97 -0.52
N SER A 189 23.52 20.09 -1.22
CA SER A 189 24.01 21.39 -0.79
C SER A 189 23.32 21.88 0.48
N ALA A 190 22.01 21.68 0.60
CA ALA A 190 21.26 21.98 1.82
C ALA A 190 21.76 21.15 3.01
N THR A 191 22.04 19.87 2.79
CA THR A 191 22.61 19.00 3.83
C THR A 191 24.00 19.47 4.26
N LYS A 192 24.86 19.87 3.32
CA LYS A 192 26.19 20.42 3.62
C LYS A 192 26.12 21.74 4.39
N ARG A 193 25.19 22.64 4.05
CA ARG A 193 25.00 23.90 4.79
C ARG A 193 24.69 23.66 6.27
N LEU A 194 23.86 22.65 6.57
CA LEU A 194 23.55 22.28 7.95
C LEU A 194 24.78 21.69 8.68
N ASP A 195 25.54 20.83 7.99
CA ASP A 195 26.78 20.24 8.53
C ASP A 195 27.85 21.32 8.82
N ASP A 196 28.05 22.26 7.88
CA ASP A 196 28.96 23.41 8.03
C ASP A 196 28.58 24.28 9.25
N GLU A 197 27.29 24.36 9.58
CA GLU A 197 26.78 25.07 10.76
C GLU A 197 26.79 24.25 12.07
N ASN A 198 27.28 22.99 12.02
CA ASN A 198 27.26 21.98 13.08
C ASN A 198 25.85 21.62 13.57
N ILE A 199 24.90 21.50 12.64
CA ILE A 199 23.51 21.11 12.93
C ILE A 199 23.31 19.63 12.54
N ASP A 200 23.22 18.76 13.54
CA ASP A 200 23.01 17.31 13.40
C ASP A 200 21.50 16.99 13.22
N GLU A 201 20.90 17.51 12.16
CA GLU A 201 19.51 17.24 11.78
C GLU A 201 19.37 17.21 10.26
N THR A 202 18.66 16.21 9.73
CA THR A 202 18.51 15.99 8.29
C THR A 202 17.25 16.66 7.74
N ILE A 203 17.28 17.09 6.47
CA ILE A 203 16.12 17.66 5.78
C ILE A 203 15.18 16.60 5.18
N PHE A 204 15.54 15.32 5.24
CA PHE A 204 14.76 14.19 4.71
C PHE A 204 14.91 12.95 5.61
N ILE A 205 14.03 11.96 5.45
CA ILE A 205 14.11 10.67 6.16
C ILE A 205 15.11 9.72 5.48
N ASP A 206 16.00 9.13 6.28
CA ASP A 206 16.99 8.14 5.82
C ASP A 206 16.32 6.79 5.45
N PHE A 207 16.78 6.18 4.35
CA PHE A 207 16.38 4.83 3.93
C PHE A 207 17.58 3.90 4.07
N ARG A 208 17.50 2.96 5.02
CA ARG A 208 18.52 1.93 5.21
C ARG A 208 18.15 0.67 4.45
N MET A 209 19.08 0.17 3.65
CA MET A 209 18.94 -1.10 2.93
C MET A 209 19.78 -2.18 3.61
N ASN A 210 19.13 -3.26 4.03
CA ASN A 210 19.79 -4.39 4.69
C ASN A 210 19.87 -5.58 3.73
N LEU A 211 21.07 -6.18 3.61
CA LEU A 211 21.27 -7.40 2.83
C LEU A 211 21.32 -8.60 3.78
N THR A 212 20.40 -9.54 3.58
CA THR A 212 20.36 -10.80 4.33
C THR A 212 20.80 -11.96 3.45
N ASN A 213 21.71 -12.79 3.95
CA ASN A 213 22.11 -14.00 3.24
C ASN A 213 20.94 -15.00 3.23
N VAL A 214 20.48 -15.39 2.04
CA VAL A 214 19.39 -16.36 1.86
C VAL A 214 19.92 -17.61 1.16
N ASN A 215 19.71 -18.78 1.78
CA ASN A 215 20.19 -20.06 1.25
C ASN A 215 19.46 -20.50 -0.05
N ARG A 216 18.34 -19.84 -0.41
CA ARG A 216 17.58 -20.12 -1.63
C ARG A 216 17.83 -19.04 -2.68
N ILE A 217 18.62 -19.40 -3.69
CA ILE A 217 19.00 -18.53 -4.82
C ILE A 217 17.78 -17.93 -5.53
N THR A 218 16.64 -18.64 -5.57
CA THR A 218 15.41 -18.17 -6.25
C THR A 218 14.77 -16.93 -5.65
N ASN A 219 15.07 -16.61 -4.39
CA ASN A 219 14.52 -15.46 -3.67
C ASN A 219 15.59 -14.40 -3.37
N ALA A 220 16.80 -14.56 -3.91
CA ALA A 220 17.89 -13.64 -3.63
C ALA A 220 17.74 -12.39 -4.50
N ASP A 221 17.74 -11.22 -3.86
CA ASP A 221 17.80 -9.93 -4.56
C ASP A 221 19.17 -9.70 -5.24
N LEU A 222 20.20 -10.45 -4.82
CA LEU A 222 21.54 -10.47 -5.38
C LEU A 222 22.08 -11.92 -5.39
N ILE A 223 22.62 -12.37 -6.52
CA ILE A 223 23.33 -13.65 -6.63
C ILE A 223 24.80 -13.34 -6.85
N ALA A 224 25.62 -13.51 -5.82
CA ALA A 224 27.08 -13.38 -5.92
C ALA A 224 27.68 -14.76 -6.23
N GLY A 225 28.30 -14.90 -7.40
CA GLY A 225 29.07 -16.08 -7.80
C GLY A 225 30.55 -15.74 -7.89
N ILE A 226 31.42 -16.65 -7.44
CA ILE A 226 32.87 -16.52 -7.64
C ILE A 226 33.18 -17.01 -9.05
N ASP A 227 33.51 -16.10 -9.95
CA ASP A 227 34.09 -16.44 -11.26
C ASP A 227 35.61 -16.55 -11.10
N ASN A 228 36.13 -17.77 -11.01
CA ASN A 228 37.57 -18.03 -10.90
C ASN A 228 38.35 -17.70 -12.20
N THR A 229 37.68 -17.25 -13.27
CA THR A 229 38.32 -16.96 -14.55
C THR A 229 38.62 -15.48 -14.79
N LYS A 230 38.10 -14.56 -13.95
CA LYS A 230 38.35 -13.11 -14.08
C LYS A 230 38.87 -12.49 -12.78
N GLN A 231 40.14 -12.06 -12.79
CA GLN A 231 40.72 -11.20 -11.76
C GLN A 231 40.15 -9.77 -11.87
N ASN A 232 38.93 -9.54 -11.41
CA ASN A 232 38.45 -8.16 -11.19
C ASN A 232 38.61 -7.80 -9.70
N LYS A 233 39.60 -6.96 -9.43
CA LYS A 233 39.82 -6.32 -8.13
C LYS A 233 38.63 -5.42 -7.78
N LEU A 234 37.75 -5.88 -6.90
CA LEU A 234 36.92 -4.99 -6.09
C LEU A 234 37.85 -4.38 -5.02
N VAL A 235 38.32 -3.15 -5.26
CA VAL A 235 39.11 -2.40 -4.28
C VAL A 235 38.14 -1.79 -3.27
N PHE A 236 38.03 -2.41 -2.10
CA PHE A 236 37.47 -1.75 -0.92
C PHE A 236 38.54 -0.82 -0.35
N THR A 237 38.33 0.49 -0.44
CA THR A 237 39.20 1.45 0.23
C THR A 237 38.90 1.40 1.73
N THR A 238 39.83 0.80 2.47
CA THR A 238 39.83 0.41 3.88
C THR A 238 39.57 1.52 4.90
N LYS A 239 38.90 1.17 6.01
CA LYS A 239 39.45 1.45 7.35
C LYS A 239 39.12 0.32 8.34
N LYS A 240 40.21 -0.38 8.73
CA LYS A 240 40.39 -1.47 9.72
C LYS A 240 39.88 -2.86 9.32
N GLU A 241 40.85 -3.72 9.02
CA GLU A 241 40.71 -5.13 8.70
C GLU A 241 40.22 -5.92 9.91
N VAL A 242 39.14 -6.70 9.72
CA VAL A 242 38.70 -7.73 10.65
C VAL A 242 39.44 -9.02 10.30
N ILE A 243 40.26 -9.52 11.22
CA ILE A 243 40.92 -10.83 11.06
C ILE A 243 39.95 -11.90 11.57
N VAL A 244 39.53 -12.81 10.70
CA VAL A 244 38.72 -13.98 11.08
C VAL A 244 39.65 -15.14 11.38
N SER A 245 39.95 -15.35 12.66
CA SER A 245 40.76 -16.46 13.20
C SER A 245 39.86 -17.49 13.90
N ARG A 246 40.23 -18.77 13.84
CA ARG A 246 39.54 -19.86 14.59
C ARG A 246 40.14 -20.08 15.98
N LYS A 247 41.15 -19.30 16.39
CA LYS A 247 41.78 -19.39 17.71
C LYS A 247 41.16 -18.38 18.67
N LYS A 248 40.66 -18.88 19.80
CA LYS A 248 39.86 -18.14 20.79
C LYS A 248 40.67 -17.14 21.62
N GLU A 249 41.99 -17.24 21.59
CA GLU A 249 42.91 -16.38 22.35
C GLU A 249 43.14 -15.01 21.67
N GLU A 250 42.75 -14.83 20.40
CA GLU A 250 43.00 -13.63 19.59
C GLU A 250 41.77 -12.70 19.45
N THR A 251 40.62 -13.05 20.05
CA THR A 251 39.37 -12.27 19.90
C THR A 251 39.08 -11.39 21.11
N GLN A 252 39.26 -10.07 20.97
CA GLN A 252 38.72 -9.08 21.91
C GLN A 252 37.30 -8.68 21.51
N GLY A 253 36.31 -9.22 22.23
CA GLY A 253 34.94 -8.70 22.26
C GLY A 253 33.88 -9.64 21.67
N THR A 254 32.83 -9.88 22.45
CA THR A 254 31.62 -10.60 22.04
C THR A 254 30.69 -9.62 21.34
N PHE A 255 30.30 -9.89 20.09
CA PHE A 255 29.19 -9.16 19.45
C PHE A 255 27.86 -9.70 19.97
N LEU A 256 27.09 -8.82 20.61
CA LEU A 256 25.69 -9.05 20.96
C LEU A 256 24.80 -8.46 19.86
N TYR A 257 23.78 -9.24 19.53
CA TYR A 257 22.74 -9.00 18.56
C TYR A 257 21.59 -8.18 19.19
N GLU A 258 21.13 -7.15 18.50
CA GLU A 258 19.80 -6.55 18.71
C GLU A 258 19.22 -6.14 17.35
N GLU A 259 17.99 -6.59 17.09
CA GLU A 259 17.27 -6.49 15.81
C GLU A 259 16.68 -5.10 15.55
N LEU A 260 16.63 -4.71 14.27
CA LEU A 260 15.73 -3.66 13.77
C LEU A 260 14.70 -4.25 12.79
N GLN A 261 13.46 -4.21 13.29
CA GLN A 261 12.11 -4.61 12.85
C GLN A 261 11.76 -4.97 11.39
N GLU A 262 10.78 -5.88 11.31
CA GLU A 262 10.03 -6.53 10.19
C GLU A 262 9.46 -5.62 9.07
N GLY A 263 9.67 -4.31 9.09
CA GLY A 263 8.89 -3.32 8.34
C GLY A 263 8.97 -3.36 6.80
N ILE A 264 9.93 -4.07 6.20
CA ILE A 264 10.04 -4.19 4.73
C ILE A 264 9.03 -5.22 4.17
N PHE A 265 8.63 -6.21 4.98
CA PHE A 265 7.63 -7.21 4.58
C PHE A 265 6.20 -6.85 5.00
N ASP A 266 6.05 -5.78 5.77
CA ASP A 266 4.75 -5.32 6.28
C ASP A 266 4.00 -4.36 5.35
N GLU A 267 4.50 -3.98 4.17
CA GLU A 267 3.77 -3.02 3.30
C GLU A 267 2.33 -3.47 3.02
N ILE A 268 2.12 -4.75 2.69
CA ILE A 268 0.78 -5.27 2.44
C ILE A 268 -0.06 -5.37 3.72
N ASN A 269 0.57 -5.71 4.85
CA ASN A 269 -0.08 -5.77 6.15
C ASN A 269 -0.45 -4.36 6.66
N ASN A 270 0.36 -3.36 6.35
CA ASN A 270 0.11 -1.95 6.62
C ASN A 270 -1.08 -1.45 5.80
N ILE A 271 -1.21 -1.85 4.54
CA ILE A 271 -2.40 -1.55 3.72
C ILE A 271 -3.65 -2.20 4.33
N VAL A 272 -3.56 -3.47 4.74
CA VAL A 272 -4.67 -4.19 5.39
C VAL A 272 -5.05 -3.54 6.74
N ASN A 273 -4.06 -3.17 7.55
CA ASN A 273 -4.25 -2.49 8.82
C ASN A 273 -4.84 -1.08 8.63
N ALA A 274 -4.39 -0.34 7.61
CA ALA A 274 -4.96 0.95 7.25
C ALA A 274 -6.45 0.82 6.88
N ASN A 275 -6.83 -0.23 6.12
CA ASN A 275 -8.23 -0.49 5.84
C ASN A 275 -9.05 -0.72 7.12
N ARG A 276 -8.52 -1.49 8.09
CA ARG A 276 -9.19 -1.69 9.39
C ARG A 276 -9.37 -0.39 10.17
N LEU A 277 -8.35 0.47 10.20
CA LEU A 277 -8.42 1.77 10.89
C LEU A 277 -9.45 2.70 10.24
N LEU A 278 -9.56 2.69 8.91
CA LEU A 278 -10.55 3.47 8.17
C LEU A 278 -11.96 2.93 8.33
N ALA A 279 -12.11 1.62 8.51
CA ALA A 279 -13.39 0.96 8.63
C ALA A 279 -14.18 1.37 9.88
N LYS A 280 -13.53 1.76 11.01
CA LYS A 280 -14.18 2.26 12.24
C LYS A 280 -15.53 1.56 12.56
N ASP A 281 -15.51 0.23 12.63
CA ASP A 281 -16.66 -0.69 12.86
C ASP A 281 -17.52 -1.07 11.64
N ASN A 282 -17.33 -0.47 10.46
CA ASN A 282 -17.96 -0.94 9.24
C ASN A 282 -17.25 -2.21 8.72
N SER A 283 -17.96 -3.33 8.62
CA SER A 283 -17.46 -4.60 8.05
C SER A 283 -17.26 -4.54 6.52
N GLN A 284 -16.86 -3.39 5.98
CA GLN A 284 -16.77 -3.12 4.55
C GLN A 284 -15.37 -2.60 4.21
N PHE A 285 -14.85 -3.03 3.08
CA PHE A 285 -13.56 -2.61 2.58
C PHE A 285 -13.63 -1.21 1.95
N MET A 286 -12.78 -0.30 2.41
CA MET A 286 -12.86 1.14 2.12
C MET A 286 -11.86 1.61 1.06
N LEU A 287 -10.82 0.82 0.77
CA LEU A 287 -9.73 1.23 -0.13
C LEU A 287 -10.04 1.03 -1.63
N GLY A 288 -11.21 0.48 -1.96
CA GLY A 288 -11.71 0.30 -3.32
C GLY A 288 -11.10 -0.86 -4.11
N ASP A 289 -11.75 -1.23 -5.22
CA ASP A 289 -11.43 -2.43 -6.03
C ASP A 289 -9.94 -2.55 -6.38
N LYS A 290 -9.29 -1.47 -6.82
CA LYS A 290 -7.89 -1.53 -7.27
C LYS A 290 -6.97 -2.02 -6.15
N ILE A 291 -7.13 -1.48 -4.95
CA ILE A 291 -6.29 -1.86 -3.81
C ILE A 291 -6.58 -3.29 -3.38
N TYR A 292 -7.81 -3.77 -3.52
CA TYR A 292 -8.10 -5.19 -3.33
C TYR A 292 -7.23 -6.07 -4.24
N TYR A 293 -7.10 -5.75 -5.53
CA TYR A 293 -6.25 -6.52 -6.44
C TYR A 293 -4.75 -6.42 -6.11
N ARG A 294 -4.28 -5.29 -5.59
CA ARG A 294 -2.91 -5.18 -5.05
C ARG A 294 -2.71 -6.13 -3.87
N ILE A 295 -3.62 -6.12 -2.89
CA ILE A 295 -3.60 -7.06 -1.75
C ILE A 295 -3.64 -8.50 -2.24
N TYR A 296 -4.50 -8.82 -3.21
CA TYR A 296 -4.60 -10.18 -3.74
C TYR A 296 -3.35 -10.62 -4.50
N SER A 297 -2.64 -9.69 -5.16
CA SER A 297 -1.40 -10.01 -5.89
C SER A 297 -0.29 -10.51 -4.95
N GLU A 298 -0.29 -10.06 -3.70
CA GLU A 298 0.70 -10.37 -2.66
C GLU A 298 0.08 -11.14 -1.48
N ARG A 299 -1.06 -11.79 -1.71
CA ARG A 299 -1.89 -12.45 -0.69
C ARG A 299 -1.15 -13.40 0.24
N GLN A 300 -0.08 -14.04 -0.24
CA GLN A 300 0.78 -14.91 0.56
C GLN A 300 1.54 -14.21 1.70
N HIS A 301 1.68 -12.88 1.63
CA HIS A 301 2.37 -12.06 2.63
C HIS A 301 1.41 -11.41 3.63
N VAL A 302 0.10 -11.56 3.44
CA VAL A 302 -0.90 -11.03 4.38
C VAL A 302 -0.99 -11.92 5.62
N ASN A 303 -0.77 -11.31 6.78
CA ASN A 303 -0.83 -11.95 8.09
C ASN A 303 -2.22 -12.51 8.34
N TYR A 304 -2.27 -13.79 8.72
CA TYR A 304 -3.52 -14.47 8.97
C TYR A 304 -4.24 -13.90 10.19
N ASN A 305 -5.47 -13.48 9.97
CA ASN A 305 -6.42 -13.08 11.00
C ASN A 305 -7.82 -13.33 10.44
N ILE A 306 -8.68 -13.98 11.23
CA ILE A 306 -10.02 -14.42 10.80
C ILE A 306 -10.84 -13.23 10.30
N GLU A 307 -10.91 -12.14 11.06
CA GLU A 307 -11.69 -10.95 10.71
C GLU A 307 -11.22 -10.31 9.40
N THR A 308 -9.90 -10.26 9.17
CA THR A 308 -9.36 -9.74 7.91
C THR A 308 -9.66 -10.65 6.74
N PHE A 309 -9.46 -11.95 6.89
CA PHE A 309 -9.67 -12.90 5.80
C PHE A 309 -11.15 -12.98 5.46
N GLU A 310 -12.02 -12.90 6.46
CA GLU A 310 -13.46 -12.81 6.30
C GLU A 310 -13.86 -11.52 5.59
N LEU A 311 -13.33 -10.37 6.03
CA LEU A 311 -13.58 -9.08 5.36
C LEU A 311 -13.14 -9.09 3.89
N LEU A 312 -11.94 -9.59 3.59
CA LEU A 312 -11.40 -9.64 2.23
C LEU A 312 -12.18 -10.63 1.35
N ALA A 313 -12.49 -11.82 1.86
CA ALA A 313 -13.33 -12.79 1.16
C ALA A 313 -14.72 -12.21 0.88
N LYS A 314 -15.35 -11.61 1.90
CA LYS A 314 -16.66 -10.99 1.81
C LYS A 314 -16.69 -9.88 0.77
N THR A 315 -15.74 -8.97 0.81
CA THR A 315 -15.62 -7.87 -0.16
C THR A 315 -15.56 -8.41 -1.59
N ALA A 316 -14.73 -9.41 -1.83
CA ALA A 316 -14.53 -9.98 -3.15
C ALA A 316 -15.76 -10.73 -3.67
N MET A 317 -16.43 -11.48 -2.79
CA MET A 317 -17.61 -12.27 -3.13
C MET A 317 -18.87 -11.42 -3.26
N LEU A 318 -19.11 -10.49 -2.34
CA LEU A 318 -20.36 -9.72 -2.23
C LEU A 318 -20.32 -8.35 -2.86
N ASP A 319 -19.18 -7.66 -2.91
CA ASP A 319 -19.13 -6.26 -3.35
C ASP A 319 -18.61 -6.14 -4.77
N ILE A 320 -17.40 -6.66 -5.06
CA ILE A 320 -16.64 -6.26 -6.25
C ILE A 320 -16.47 -7.34 -7.33
N TYR A 321 -16.88 -8.59 -7.06
CA TYR A 321 -16.66 -9.78 -7.90
C TYR A 321 -15.19 -9.91 -8.33
N ALA A 322 -14.36 -10.34 -7.37
CA ALA A 322 -12.91 -10.48 -7.50
C ALA A 322 -12.43 -11.84 -6.95
N PRO A 323 -11.20 -12.29 -7.25
CA PRO A 323 -10.60 -13.50 -6.67
C PRO A 323 -10.70 -13.51 -5.15
N PHE A 324 -11.02 -14.64 -4.54
CA PHE A 324 -11.33 -14.74 -3.10
C PHE A 324 -10.95 -16.07 -2.48
N LEU A 325 -10.64 -17.11 -3.29
CA LEU A 325 -10.48 -18.47 -2.80
C LEU A 325 -9.32 -18.60 -1.82
N TYR A 326 -8.24 -17.84 -2.00
CA TYR A 326 -7.12 -17.84 -1.06
C TYR A 326 -7.54 -17.45 0.36
N TRP A 327 -8.41 -16.45 0.50
CA TRP A 327 -8.91 -16.01 1.81
C TRP A 327 -9.86 -17.01 2.41
N ILE A 328 -10.90 -17.39 1.64
CA ILE A 328 -11.99 -18.21 2.16
C ILE A 328 -11.52 -19.63 2.53
N THR A 329 -10.58 -20.22 1.77
CA THR A 329 -10.04 -21.56 2.04
C THR A 329 -9.21 -21.64 3.33
N LYS A 330 -8.82 -20.50 3.90
CA LYS A 330 -8.09 -20.41 5.17
C LYS A 330 -8.99 -20.09 6.36
N LEU A 331 -10.27 -19.80 6.14
CA LEU A 331 -11.23 -19.56 7.21
C LEU A 331 -11.68 -20.86 7.88
N PRO A 332 -12.10 -20.82 9.15
CA PRO A 332 -12.81 -21.93 9.78
C PRO A 332 -14.08 -22.30 8.99
N ALA A 333 -14.47 -23.59 9.03
CA ALA A 333 -15.62 -24.11 8.28
C ALA A 333 -16.92 -23.32 8.55
N LYS A 334 -17.14 -22.92 9.81
CA LYS A 334 -18.25 -22.04 10.20
C LYS A 334 -18.28 -20.73 9.42
N ASN A 335 -17.20 -19.93 9.47
CA ASN A 335 -17.09 -18.65 8.75
C ASN A 335 -17.18 -18.84 7.23
N PHE A 336 -16.61 -19.93 6.70
CA PHE A 336 -16.73 -20.28 5.29
C PHE A 336 -18.20 -20.47 4.89
N VAL A 337 -18.94 -21.30 5.64
CA VAL A 337 -20.34 -21.61 5.35
C VAL A 337 -21.22 -20.38 5.55
N ASP A 338 -21.01 -19.62 6.63
CA ASP A 338 -21.73 -18.36 6.87
C ASP A 338 -21.55 -17.39 5.69
N LEU A 339 -20.34 -17.25 5.16
CA LEU A 339 -20.09 -16.38 4.00
C LEU A 339 -20.71 -16.92 2.71
N LEU A 340 -20.70 -18.23 2.52
CA LEU A 340 -21.36 -18.89 1.39
C LEU A 340 -22.87 -18.63 1.39
N LEU A 341 -23.51 -18.74 2.56
CA LEU A 341 -24.93 -18.48 2.75
C LEU A 341 -25.29 -17.01 2.62
N GLN A 342 -24.50 -16.10 3.20
CA GLN A 342 -24.66 -14.66 2.97
C GLN A 342 -24.56 -14.31 1.48
N THR A 343 -23.63 -14.92 0.74
CA THR A 343 -23.50 -14.72 -0.71
C THR A 343 -24.70 -15.27 -1.48
N TYR A 344 -25.29 -16.36 -1.01
CA TYR A 344 -26.50 -16.90 -1.59
C TYR A 344 -27.74 -16.01 -1.33
N GLU A 345 -27.87 -15.46 -0.12
CA GLU A 345 -29.01 -14.65 0.28
C GLU A 345 -28.98 -13.24 -0.33
N TYR A 346 -27.82 -12.58 -0.30
CA TYR A 346 -27.68 -11.16 -0.66
C TYR A 346 -26.97 -10.95 -2.01
N GLY A 347 -26.31 -11.98 -2.55
CA GLY A 347 -25.57 -11.86 -3.80
C GLY A 347 -26.49 -11.60 -5.00
N LYS A 348 -26.04 -10.76 -5.93
CA LYS A 348 -26.64 -10.63 -7.27
C LYS A 348 -25.77 -11.36 -8.29
N ILE A 349 -26.33 -11.78 -9.43
CA ILE A 349 -25.54 -12.30 -10.56
C ILE A 349 -24.46 -11.27 -10.92
N PRO A 350 -23.17 -11.65 -11.10
CA PRO A 350 -22.62 -13.01 -11.20
C PRO A 350 -22.18 -13.68 -9.87
N LYS A 351 -22.35 -13.04 -8.71
CA LYS A 351 -21.82 -13.49 -7.41
C LYS A 351 -22.45 -14.81 -6.94
N ILE A 352 -23.75 -15.01 -7.17
CA ILE A 352 -24.42 -16.29 -6.88
C ILE A 352 -23.81 -17.46 -7.68
N HIS A 353 -23.28 -17.21 -8.89
CA HIS A 353 -22.60 -18.27 -9.64
C HIS A 353 -21.33 -18.77 -8.95
N ASN A 354 -20.69 -17.96 -8.08
CA ASN A 354 -19.58 -18.45 -7.26
C ASN A 354 -20.06 -19.46 -6.21
N VAL A 355 -21.23 -19.24 -5.59
CA VAL A 355 -21.83 -20.22 -4.68
C VAL A 355 -22.08 -21.54 -5.40
N VAL A 356 -22.72 -21.49 -6.57
CA VAL A 356 -22.99 -22.67 -7.41
C VAL A 356 -21.71 -23.45 -7.75
N LYS A 357 -20.61 -22.74 -8.07
CA LYS A 357 -19.30 -23.34 -8.36
C LYS A 357 -18.67 -23.96 -7.11
N ILE A 358 -18.66 -23.25 -5.98
CA ILE A 358 -18.08 -23.73 -4.72
C ILE A 358 -18.80 -24.99 -4.24
N VAL A 359 -20.14 -25.01 -4.26
CA VAL A 359 -20.93 -26.18 -3.85
C VAL A 359 -20.57 -27.41 -4.68
N HIS A 360 -20.39 -27.24 -5.99
CA HIS A 360 -19.95 -28.33 -6.86
C HIS A 360 -18.51 -28.78 -6.57
N LEU A 361 -17.61 -27.86 -6.24
CA LEU A 361 -16.24 -28.21 -5.83
C LEU A 361 -16.23 -29.00 -4.53
N ILE A 362 -17.00 -28.58 -3.52
CA ILE A 362 -17.03 -29.25 -2.21
C ILE A 362 -17.39 -30.72 -2.36
N GLY A 363 -18.35 -31.06 -3.23
CA GLY A 363 -18.58 -32.44 -3.65
C GLY A 363 -20.05 -32.88 -3.60
N PRO A 364 -20.32 -34.17 -3.84
CA PRO A 364 -21.69 -34.68 -4.05
C PRO A 364 -22.65 -34.43 -2.88
N LYS A 365 -22.17 -34.53 -1.64
CA LYS A 365 -22.98 -34.26 -0.43
C LYS A 365 -23.43 -32.81 -0.37
N ALA A 366 -22.52 -31.86 -0.59
CA ALA A 366 -22.87 -30.44 -0.64
C ALA A 366 -23.85 -30.12 -1.77
N VAL A 367 -23.68 -30.76 -2.94
CA VAL A 367 -24.63 -30.67 -4.06
C VAL A 367 -26.02 -31.16 -3.65
N GLN A 368 -26.14 -32.27 -2.92
CA GLN A 368 -27.43 -32.79 -2.44
C GLN A 368 -28.11 -31.82 -1.46
N ILE A 369 -27.37 -31.28 -0.49
CA ILE A 369 -27.88 -30.31 0.49
C ILE A 369 -28.40 -29.06 -0.23
N PHE A 370 -27.60 -28.49 -1.13
CA PHE A 370 -27.98 -27.29 -1.85
C PHE A 370 -29.14 -27.53 -2.83
N THR A 371 -29.25 -28.72 -3.43
CA THR A 371 -30.40 -29.09 -4.28
C THR A 371 -31.70 -29.03 -3.48
N LYS A 372 -31.74 -29.64 -2.27
CA LYS A 372 -32.92 -29.58 -1.39
C LYS A 372 -33.32 -28.14 -1.07
N LEU A 373 -32.32 -27.32 -0.70
CA LEU A 373 -32.53 -25.92 -0.38
C LEU A 373 -33.11 -25.11 -1.56
N LEU A 374 -32.62 -25.33 -2.78
CA LEU A 374 -33.16 -24.68 -3.98
C LEU A 374 -34.58 -25.15 -4.30
N ASP A 375 -34.85 -26.45 -4.14
CA ASP A 375 -36.17 -27.02 -4.40
C ASP A 375 -37.22 -26.53 -3.40
N GLU A 376 -36.85 -26.36 -2.13
CA GLU A 376 -37.72 -25.78 -1.11
C GLU A 376 -37.98 -24.29 -1.35
N LYS A 377 -36.93 -23.50 -1.57
CA LYS A 377 -37.08 -22.04 -1.76
C LYS A 377 -37.89 -21.69 -3.01
N PHE A 378 -37.66 -22.41 -4.11
CA PHE A 378 -38.28 -22.14 -5.40
C PHE A 378 -39.40 -23.12 -5.76
N LYS A 379 -39.98 -23.81 -4.77
CA LYS A 379 -41.03 -24.83 -4.95
C LYS A 379 -42.26 -24.30 -5.68
N HIS A 380 -42.65 -23.06 -5.38
CA HIS A 380 -43.87 -22.42 -5.87
C HIS A 380 -43.61 -21.44 -7.02
N GLU A 381 -42.36 -21.28 -7.44
CA GLU A 381 -42.01 -20.39 -8.55
C GLU A 381 -42.04 -21.14 -9.89
N VAL A 382 -42.86 -20.65 -10.82
CA VAL A 382 -42.97 -21.22 -12.17
C VAL A 382 -41.70 -20.98 -12.98
N GLN A 383 -41.08 -19.81 -12.82
CA GLN A 383 -39.82 -19.44 -13.46
C GLN A 383 -38.75 -19.26 -12.38
N LYS A 384 -37.81 -20.21 -12.31
CA LYS A 384 -36.71 -20.15 -11.36
C LYS A 384 -35.61 -19.19 -11.84
N PRO A 385 -34.77 -18.66 -10.96
CA PRO A 385 -33.60 -17.86 -11.36
C PRO A 385 -32.59 -18.64 -12.23
N ASP A 386 -31.88 -17.94 -13.12
CA ASP A 386 -30.90 -18.53 -14.06
C ASP A 386 -29.85 -19.43 -13.41
N PHE A 387 -29.37 -19.03 -12.22
CA PHE A 387 -28.35 -19.80 -11.49
C PHE A 387 -28.84 -21.20 -11.09
N VAL A 388 -30.15 -21.42 -10.93
CA VAL A 388 -30.74 -22.73 -10.63
C VAL A 388 -30.61 -23.67 -11.84
N TYR A 389 -30.87 -23.17 -13.05
CA TYR A 389 -30.65 -23.94 -14.27
C TYR A 389 -29.17 -24.20 -14.51
N THR A 390 -28.31 -23.21 -14.25
CA THR A 390 -26.86 -23.37 -14.30
C THR A 390 -26.39 -24.46 -13.33
N PHE A 391 -26.86 -24.46 -12.09
CA PHE A 391 -26.56 -25.49 -11.11
C PHE A 391 -27.00 -26.88 -11.60
N GLY A 392 -28.24 -27.04 -12.08
CA GLY A 392 -28.74 -28.29 -12.63
C GLY A 392 -27.96 -28.79 -13.87
N SER A 393 -27.49 -27.88 -14.72
CA SER A 393 -26.66 -28.20 -15.89
C SER A 393 -25.30 -28.79 -15.48
N MET A 394 -24.73 -28.30 -14.38
CA MET A 394 -23.45 -28.74 -13.86
C MET A 394 -23.57 -30.13 -13.25
N ILE A 395 -24.66 -30.45 -12.54
CA ILE A 395 -24.92 -31.81 -12.04
C ILE A 395 -24.87 -32.83 -13.18
N LYS A 396 -25.53 -32.53 -14.31
CA LYS A 396 -25.62 -33.40 -15.49
C LYS A 396 -24.32 -33.50 -16.32
N SER A 397 -23.33 -32.65 -16.04
CA SER A 397 -22.08 -32.63 -16.81
C SER A 397 -21.24 -33.89 -16.59
N LYS A 398 -20.75 -34.46 -17.70
CA LYS A 398 -19.83 -35.62 -17.74
C LYS A 398 -18.36 -35.26 -17.50
N GLN A 399 -18.03 -33.98 -17.27
CA GLN A 399 -16.67 -33.56 -16.96
C GLN A 399 -16.22 -34.18 -15.64
N SER A 400 -15.13 -34.95 -15.66
CA SER A 400 -14.62 -35.69 -14.50
C SER A 400 -13.74 -34.84 -13.59
N GLU A 401 -13.02 -33.86 -14.15
CA GLU A 401 -12.16 -32.97 -13.37
C GLU A 401 -13.02 -31.88 -12.69
N PRO A 402 -13.04 -31.82 -11.34
CA PRO A 402 -13.95 -30.93 -10.60
C PRO A 402 -13.79 -29.44 -10.92
N ILE A 403 -12.56 -28.95 -11.11
CA ILE A 403 -12.29 -27.53 -11.37
C ILE A 403 -12.78 -27.14 -12.77
N LEU A 404 -12.49 -27.94 -13.80
CA LEU A 404 -12.98 -27.75 -15.17
C LEU A 404 -14.50 -27.85 -15.25
N LYS A 405 -15.11 -28.76 -14.48
CA LYS A 405 -16.57 -28.86 -14.36
C LYS A 405 -17.15 -27.56 -13.83
N CYS A 406 -16.51 -26.97 -12.82
CA CYS A 406 -16.93 -25.71 -12.22
C CYS A 406 -16.73 -24.49 -13.15
N LEU A 407 -15.66 -24.50 -13.93
CA LEU A 407 -15.35 -23.44 -14.88
C LEU A 407 -16.08 -23.59 -16.22
N LYS A 408 -16.83 -24.70 -16.42
CA LYS A 408 -17.45 -25.08 -17.71
C LYS A 408 -16.42 -25.03 -18.85
N ALA A 409 -15.19 -25.47 -18.57
CA ALA A 409 -14.06 -25.40 -19.49
C ALA A 409 -13.59 -26.80 -19.91
N THR A 410 -12.87 -26.88 -21.04
CA THR A 410 -12.18 -28.09 -21.49
C THR A 410 -10.67 -27.95 -21.28
N GLN A 411 -9.96 -29.08 -21.18
CA GLN A 411 -8.52 -29.10 -20.93
C GLN A 411 -7.72 -28.25 -21.95
N ASN A 412 -8.05 -28.40 -23.23
CA ASN A 412 -7.34 -27.72 -24.33
C ASN A 412 -7.81 -26.29 -24.58
N GLN A 413 -8.80 -25.79 -23.85
CA GLN A 413 -9.26 -24.42 -24.01
C GLN A 413 -8.15 -23.44 -23.60
N ILE A 414 -7.98 -22.37 -24.38
CA ILE A 414 -7.07 -21.28 -24.04
C ILE A 414 -7.76 -20.39 -23.00
N LEU A 415 -7.05 -20.13 -21.90
CA LEU A 415 -7.49 -19.25 -20.83
C LEU A 415 -7.21 -17.78 -21.19
N PHE A 416 -5.95 -17.47 -21.51
CA PHE A 416 -5.51 -16.14 -21.96
C PHE A 416 -4.14 -16.22 -22.64
N GLY A 417 -3.94 -15.47 -23.72
CA GLY A 417 -2.71 -15.52 -24.51
C GLY A 417 -2.47 -16.92 -25.08
N GLN A 418 -1.37 -17.55 -24.68
CA GLN A 418 -1.02 -18.95 -25.03
C GLN A 418 -1.24 -19.93 -23.87
N LEU A 419 -1.74 -19.46 -22.72
CA LEU A 419 -1.92 -20.28 -21.52
C LEU A 419 -3.24 -21.05 -21.59
N SER A 420 -3.19 -22.38 -21.49
CA SER A 420 -4.37 -23.25 -21.44
C SER A 420 -4.80 -23.57 -20.01
N TYR A 421 -6.05 -24.05 -19.85
CA TYR A 421 -6.55 -24.53 -18.56
C TYR A 421 -5.75 -25.75 -18.06
N ASP A 422 -5.39 -26.68 -18.95
CA ASP A 422 -4.59 -27.87 -18.61
C ASP A 422 -3.20 -27.52 -18.07
N ALA A 423 -2.52 -26.53 -18.66
CA ALA A 423 -1.23 -26.07 -18.17
C ALA A 423 -1.31 -25.54 -16.73
N CYS A 424 -2.38 -24.79 -16.41
CA CYS A 424 -2.62 -24.27 -15.06
C CYS A 424 -2.99 -25.35 -14.04
N LEU A 425 -3.69 -26.41 -14.48
CA LEU A 425 -4.06 -27.53 -13.61
C LEU A 425 -2.86 -28.41 -13.26
N LYS A 426 -1.96 -28.63 -14.24
CA LYS A 426 -0.76 -29.45 -14.05
C LYS A 426 0.31 -28.74 -13.22
N ASP A 427 0.43 -27.41 -13.36
CA ASP A 427 1.36 -26.60 -12.58
C ASP A 427 0.63 -25.55 -11.74
N ASN A 428 0.38 -25.91 -10.47
CA ASN A 428 -0.24 -25.03 -9.49
C ASN A 428 0.63 -23.78 -9.19
N LYS A 429 1.96 -23.88 -9.32
CA LYS A 429 2.84 -22.72 -9.12
C LYS A 429 2.69 -21.73 -10.28
N LEU A 430 2.58 -22.23 -11.50
CA LEU A 430 2.30 -21.41 -12.69
C LEU A 430 0.98 -20.65 -12.50
N SER A 431 -0.11 -21.33 -12.18
CA SER A 431 -1.42 -20.68 -12.01
C SER A 431 -1.42 -19.61 -10.91
N LYS A 432 -0.80 -19.89 -9.75
CA LYS A 432 -0.66 -18.92 -8.65
C LYS A 432 0.17 -17.71 -9.01
N ASN A 433 1.30 -17.91 -9.71
CA ASN A 433 2.18 -16.83 -10.13
C ASN A 433 1.51 -15.95 -11.20
N THR A 434 0.87 -16.58 -12.19
CA THR A 434 0.10 -15.86 -13.21
C THR A 434 -1.03 -15.06 -12.58
N LEU A 435 -1.75 -15.62 -11.60
CA LEU A 435 -2.79 -14.90 -10.86
C LEU A 435 -2.24 -13.66 -10.15
N SER A 436 -1.08 -13.78 -9.50
CA SER A 436 -0.43 -12.63 -8.84
C SER A 436 -0.04 -11.54 -9.85
N VAL A 437 0.60 -11.91 -10.96
CA VAL A 437 1.00 -10.96 -12.02
C VAL A 437 -0.21 -10.27 -12.64
N GLU A 438 -1.26 -11.02 -12.96
CA GLU A 438 -2.46 -10.46 -13.59
C GLU A 438 -3.27 -9.59 -12.62
N CYS A 439 -3.31 -9.91 -11.32
CA CYS A 439 -3.87 -9.01 -10.31
C CYS A 439 -3.09 -7.69 -10.23
N LEU A 440 -1.76 -7.74 -10.32
CA LEU A 440 -0.92 -6.54 -10.36
C LEU A 440 -1.13 -5.74 -11.65
N ASN A 441 -1.31 -6.40 -12.79
CA ASN A 441 -1.68 -5.75 -14.06
C ASN A 441 -3.06 -5.09 -13.97
N PHE A 442 -4.02 -5.71 -13.31
CA PHE A 442 -5.34 -5.12 -13.05
C PHE A 442 -5.22 -3.87 -12.17
N PHE A 443 -4.45 -3.94 -11.09
CA PHE A 443 -4.15 -2.78 -10.23
C PHE A 443 -3.54 -1.61 -11.04
N ASN A 444 -2.60 -1.91 -11.92
CA ASN A 444 -1.92 -0.94 -12.79
C ASN A 444 -2.75 -0.50 -14.02
N ASN A 445 -4.04 -0.88 -14.12
CA ASN A 445 -4.93 -0.60 -15.26
C ASN A 445 -4.45 -1.15 -16.62
N LYS A 446 -3.56 -2.14 -16.61
CA LYS A 446 -3.06 -2.82 -17.82
C LYS A 446 -3.99 -3.95 -18.29
N SER A 447 -4.85 -4.46 -17.41
CA SER A 447 -5.83 -5.51 -17.72
C SER A 447 -7.19 -5.19 -17.10
N LYS A 448 -8.29 -5.57 -17.77
CA LYS A 448 -9.68 -5.42 -17.30
C LYS A 448 -10.44 -6.75 -17.23
N GLN A 449 -9.77 -7.88 -17.43
CA GLN A 449 -10.43 -9.18 -17.58
C GLN A 449 -10.72 -9.85 -16.22
N LYS A 450 -11.71 -9.34 -15.47
CA LYS A 450 -12.13 -9.92 -14.18
C LYS A 450 -12.45 -11.42 -14.28
N SER A 451 -13.06 -11.87 -15.38
CA SER A 451 -13.40 -13.30 -15.60
C SER A 451 -12.17 -14.21 -15.65
N VAL A 452 -11.07 -13.77 -16.27
CA VAL A 452 -9.82 -14.54 -16.35
C VAL A 452 -9.19 -14.66 -14.97
N LEU A 453 -9.16 -13.57 -14.19
CA LEU A 453 -8.67 -13.58 -12.81
C LEU A 453 -9.47 -14.54 -11.92
N MET A 454 -10.81 -14.56 -12.06
CA MET A 454 -11.65 -15.52 -11.35
C MET A 454 -11.30 -16.95 -11.73
N ASN A 455 -11.15 -17.25 -13.03
CA ASN A 455 -10.82 -18.60 -13.47
C ASN A 455 -9.43 -19.04 -12.97
N LEU A 456 -8.44 -18.15 -13.02
CA LEU A 456 -7.12 -18.38 -12.43
C LEU A 456 -7.18 -18.65 -10.93
N ASP A 457 -8.08 -17.98 -10.20
CA ASP A 457 -8.29 -18.22 -8.77
C ASP A 457 -8.77 -19.66 -8.49
N TYR A 458 -9.78 -20.12 -9.24
CA TYR A 458 -10.27 -21.50 -9.18
C TYR A 458 -9.19 -22.52 -9.58
N LEU A 459 -8.37 -22.22 -10.59
CA LEU A 459 -7.26 -23.08 -11.00
C LEU A 459 -6.13 -23.12 -9.94
N SER A 460 -5.95 -22.05 -9.17
CA SER A 460 -4.90 -21.93 -8.17
C SER A 460 -5.27 -22.58 -6.83
N TYR A 461 -6.54 -22.46 -6.41
CA TYR A 461 -6.98 -22.80 -5.05
C TYR A 461 -8.19 -23.73 -5.00
N GLY A 462 -8.86 -24.00 -6.13
CA GLY A 462 -10.08 -24.81 -6.16
C GLY A 462 -9.89 -26.23 -5.63
N SER A 463 -8.69 -26.81 -5.79
CA SER A 463 -8.37 -28.15 -5.27
C SER A 463 -8.45 -28.25 -3.75
N LEU A 464 -8.28 -27.15 -3.01
CA LEU A 464 -8.38 -27.12 -1.55
C LEU A 464 -9.82 -27.29 -1.04
N LEU A 465 -10.80 -27.10 -1.91
CA LEU A 465 -12.22 -27.27 -1.59
C LEU A 465 -12.73 -28.65 -1.91
N VAL A 466 -12.04 -29.41 -2.78
CA VAL A 466 -12.53 -30.69 -3.28
C VAL A 466 -12.65 -31.70 -2.14
N ASN A 467 -13.88 -32.15 -1.88
CA ASN A 467 -14.23 -33.11 -0.82
C ASN A 467 -13.77 -32.70 0.58
N ASN A 468 -13.84 -31.40 0.91
CA ASN A 468 -13.46 -30.91 2.23
C ASN A 468 -14.50 -31.30 3.31
N GLU A 469 -14.18 -32.34 4.11
CA GLU A 469 -15.08 -32.93 5.11
C GLU A 469 -15.58 -31.92 6.15
N LYS A 470 -14.72 -31.04 6.66
CA LYS A 470 -15.11 -30.05 7.68
C LYS A 470 -16.18 -29.08 7.18
N ILE A 471 -16.09 -28.68 5.91
CA ILE A 471 -17.09 -27.80 5.28
C ILE A 471 -18.39 -28.57 5.06
N ILE A 472 -18.31 -29.85 4.68
CA ILE A 472 -19.48 -30.72 4.49
C ILE A 472 -20.20 -30.92 5.83
N GLU A 473 -19.49 -31.22 6.92
CA GLU A 473 -20.08 -31.40 8.26
C GLU A 473 -20.79 -30.13 8.76
N GLU A 474 -20.20 -28.94 8.57
CA GLU A 474 -20.86 -27.69 8.93
C GLU A 474 -22.10 -27.43 8.05
N LEU A 475 -22.04 -27.72 6.75
CA LEU A 475 -23.22 -27.64 5.87
C LEU A 475 -24.31 -28.61 6.30
N GLU A 476 -23.97 -29.87 6.63
CA GLU A 476 -24.91 -30.84 7.17
C GLU A 476 -25.53 -30.30 8.45
N THR A 477 -24.74 -29.77 9.39
CA THR A 477 -25.25 -29.23 10.66
C THR A 477 -26.24 -28.07 10.47
N ARG A 478 -26.06 -27.22 9.45
CA ARG A 478 -26.96 -26.08 9.18
C ARG A 478 -28.26 -26.46 8.46
N PHE A 479 -28.28 -27.61 7.77
CA PHE A 479 -29.37 -28.04 6.90
C PHE A 479 -29.93 -29.44 7.23
N SER A 480 -29.50 -30.02 8.35
CA SER A 480 -30.15 -31.16 9.02
C SER A 480 -31.40 -30.68 9.75
#